data_AF-A0A3A5IIN4-F1
#
_entry.id   AF-A0A3A5IIN4-F1
#
_cell.length_a   1.000
_cell.length_b   1.000
_cell.length_c   1.000
_cell.angle_alpha   90.00
_cell.angle_beta   90.00
_cell.angle_gamma   90.00
#
_symmetry.space_group_name_H-M   'P 1'
#
loop_
_entity.id
_entity.type
_entity.pdbx_description
1 polymer ?
#
loop_
_entity_poly.entity_id
_entity_poly.type
_entity_poly.pdbx_seq_one_letter_code
_entity_poly.pdbx_strand_id
1 'polypeptide(L)' 'MNENKNMEFMQIAMKYLPEAQEKLKESGIDFSMDLIEPFMGMFLNVMNEAYELGKKEAQQENN' A
#
# COMPACT_ATOMS: atom_id res chain seq x y z
N MET A 1 0.33 15.16 -2.85
CA MET A 1 -0.16 13.79 -3.07
C MET A 1 -0.82 13.75 -4.42
N ASN A 2 -0.52 12.76 -5.25
CA ASN A 2 -1.16 12.60 -6.54
C ASN A 2 -2.39 11.71 -6.32
N GLU A 3 -3.59 12.31 -6.20
CA GLU A 3 -4.82 11.58 -5.83
C GLU A 3 -5.13 10.40 -6.76
N ASN A 4 -4.77 10.52 -8.04
CA ASN A 4 -4.86 9.42 -9.01
C ASN A 4 -4.00 8.21 -8.61
N LYS A 5 -2.80 8.45 -8.05
CA LYS A 5 -1.90 7.38 -7.58
C LYS A 5 -2.38 6.73 -6.29
N ASN A 6 -3.01 7.48 -5.40
CA ASN A 6 -3.62 6.90 -4.19
C ASN A 6 -4.65 5.83 -4.56
N MET A 7 -5.53 6.10 -5.54
CA MET A 7 -6.50 5.11 -6.00
C MET A 7 -5.85 3.88 -6.63
N GLU A 8 -4.78 4.06 -7.43
CA GLU A 8 -4.01 2.93 -7.98
C GLU A 8 -3.36 2.09 -6.86
N PHE A 9 -2.77 2.72 -5.84
CA PHE A 9 -2.17 2.01 -4.70
C PHE A 9 -3.23 1.22 -3.91
N MET A 10 -4.42 1.79 -3.73
CA MET A 10 -5.55 1.10 -3.13
C MET A 10 -5.95 -0.15 -3.92
N GLN A 11 -6.05 -0.04 -5.24
CA GLN A 11 -6.38 -1.18 -6.10
C GLN A 11 -5.33 -2.28 -6.01
N ILE A 12 -4.04 -1.91 -5.97
CA ILE A 12 -2.95 -2.86 -5.75
C ILE A 12 -3.10 -3.53 -4.39
N ALA A 13 -3.30 -2.77 -3.31
CA ALA A 13 -3.47 -3.32 -1.96
C ALA A 13 -4.63 -4.32 -1.88
N MET A 14 -5.79 -3.99 -2.46
CA MET A 14 -6.97 -4.84 -2.47
C MET A 14 -6.73 -6.18 -3.17
N LYS A 15 -5.84 -6.24 -4.16
CA LYS A 15 -5.46 -7.50 -4.83
C LYS A 15 -4.74 -8.46 -3.90
N TYR A 16 -3.92 -7.95 -2.97
CA TYR A 16 -3.13 -8.76 -2.03
C TYR A 16 -3.81 -8.93 -0.67
N LEU A 17 -4.89 -8.20 -0.41
CA LEU A 17 -5.66 -8.27 0.83
C LEU A 17 -6.12 -9.70 1.18
N PRO A 18 -6.61 -10.54 0.25
CA PRO A 18 -7.03 -11.91 0.56
C PRO A 18 -5.88 -12.80 1.05
N GLU A 19 -4.67 -12.62 0.50
CA GLU A 19 -3.49 -13.38 0.92
C GLU A 19 -3.06 -12.98 2.35
N ALA A 20 -3.10 -11.68 2.66
CA ALA A 20 -2.83 -11.19 4.00
C ALA A 20 -3.89 -11.71 5.00
N GLN A 21 -5.16 -11.72 4.60
CA GLN A 21 -6.27 -12.29 5.38
C GLN A 21 -6.02 -13.75 5.75
N GLU A 22 -5.63 -14.58 4.78
CA GLU A 22 -5.36 -16.00 5.00
C GLU A 22 -4.21 -16.21 6.00
N LYS A 23 -3.08 -15.52 5.80
CA LYS A 23 -1.91 -15.61 6.69
C LYS A 23 -2.18 -15.14 8.12
N LEU A 24 -2.99 -14.09 8.27
CA LEU A 24 -3.37 -13.58 9.59
C LEU A 24 -4.32 -14.55 10.30
N LYS A 25 -5.27 -15.13 9.56
CA LYS A 25 -6.16 -16.16 10.08
C LYS A 25 -5.40 -17.40 10.55
N GLU A 26 -4.41 -17.88 9.79
CA GLU A 26 -3.52 -18.96 10.19
C GLU A 26 -2.75 -18.64 11.49
N SER A 27 -2.45 -17.36 11.70
CA SER A 27 -1.79 -16.86 12.92
C SER A 27 -2.75 -16.64 14.09
N GLY A 28 -4.04 -16.99 13.95
CA GLY A 28 -5.07 -16.81 14.96
C GLY A 28 -5.57 -15.35 15.09
N ILE A 29 -5.22 -14.48 14.15
CA ILE A 29 -5.69 -13.09 14.10
C ILE A 29 -6.89 -13.04 13.16
N ASP A 30 -8.05 -12.66 13.70
CA ASP A 30 -9.23 -12.38 12.88
C ASP A 30 -9.07 -10.99 12.25
N PHE A 31 -8.93 -10.95 10.94
CA PHE A 31 -8.61 -9.73 10.21
C PHE A 31 -9.84 -9.18 9.51
N SER A 32 -10.29 -8.01 9.93
CA SER A 32 -11.46 -7.30 9.41
C SER A 32 -11.06 -5.98 8.73
N MET A 33 -11.97 -5.42 7.94
CA MET A 33 -11.76 -4.11 7.31
C MET A 33 -11.60 -2.99 8.35
N ASP A 34 -12.32 -3.07 9.47
CA ASP A 34 -12.27 -2.09 10.57
C ASP A 34 -10.88 -2.05 11.22
N LEU A 35 -10.18 -3.19 11.27
CA LEU A 35 -8.81 -3.27 11.77
C LEU A 35 -7.81 -2.52 10.88
N ILE A 36 -8.08 -2.41 9.57
CA ILE A 36 -7.14 -1.85 8.59
C ILE A 36 -7.33 -0.33 8.45
N GLU A 37 -8.56 0.16 8.62
CA GLU A 37 -8.91 1.57 8.48
C GLU A 37 -7.89 2.54 9.12
N PRO A 38 -7.46 2.38 10.40
CA PRO A 38 -6.49 3.30 11.01
C PRO A 38 -5.10 3.26 10.35
N PHE A 39 -4.76 2.19 9.64
CA PHE A 39 -3.48 2.03 8.95
C PHE A 39 -3.52 2.48 7.49
N MET A 40 -4.71 2.70 6.91
CA MET A 40 -4.84 3.05 5.49
C MET A 40 -4.12 4.35 5.13
N GLY A 41 -4.19 5.36 6.00
CA GLY A 41 -3.45 6.61 5.81
C GLY A 41 -1.94 6.41 5.83
N MET A 42 -1.45 5.58 6.77
CA MET A 42 -0.02 5.24 6.87
C MET A 42 0.44 4.49 5.62
N PHE A 43 -0.33 3.51 5.16
CA PHE A 43 -0.06 2.77 3.92
C PHE A 43 0.10 3.72 2.73
N LEU A 44 -0.85 4.63 2.52
CA LEU A 44 -0.78 5.58 1.41
C LEU A 44 0.44 6.50 1.50
N ASN A 45 0.83 6.93 2.70
CA ASN A 45 2.04 7.75 2.87
C ASN A 45 3.30 6.98 2.46
N VAL A 46 3.46 5.76 2.95
CA VAL A 46 4.61 4.90 2.60
C VAL A 46 4.67 4.65 1.09
N MET A 47 3.55 4.35 0.45
CA MET A 47 3.49 4.12 -0.99
C MET A 47 3.83 5.38 -1.80
N ASN A 48 3.37 6.55 -1.36
CA ASN A 48 3.72 7.82 -2.00
C ASN A 48 5.22 8.12 -1.88
N GLU A 49 5.82 7.89 -0.71
CA GLU A 49 7.27 8.08 -0.52
C GLU A 49 8.09 7.12 -1.39
N ALA A 50 7.71 5.84 -1.44
CA ALA A 50 8.36 4.85 -2.29
C ALA A 50 8.25 5.19 -3.79
N TYR A 51 7.08 5.68 -4.23
CA TYR A 51 6.87 6.12 -5.60
C TYR A 51 7.76 7.32 -5.97
N GLU A 52 7.83 8.33 -5.11
CA GLU A 52 8.68 9.50 -5.35
C GLU A 52 10.18 9.15 -5.32
N LEU A 53 10.58 8.22 -4.45
CA LEU A 53 11.95 7.67 -4.44
C LEU A 53 12.30 7.06 -5.80
N GLY A 54 11.48 6.14 -6.31
CA GLY A 54 11.72 5.50 -7.61
C GLY A 54 11.70 6.51 -8.77
N LYS A 55 10.83 7.53 -8.72
CA LYS A 55 10.79 8.59 -9.73
C LYS A 55 12.09 9.42 -9.73
N LYS A 56 12.64 9.72 -8.56
CA LYS A 56 13.90 10.44 -8.42
C LYS A 56 15.08 9.62 -8.95
N GLU A 57 15.14 8.34 -8.61
CA GLU A 57 16.18 7.43 -9.11
C GLU A 57 16.15 7.32 -10.64
N ALA A 58 14.98 7.11 -11.23
CA ALA A 58 14.82 7.07 -12.69
C ALA A 58 15.24 8.39 -13.38
N GLN A 59 15.03 9.54 -12.74
CA GLN A 59 15.51 10.83 -13.26
C GLN A 59 17.03 11.00 -13.14
N GLN A 60 17.66 10.38 -12.14
CA GLN A 60 19.10 10.40 -11.96
C GLN A 60 19.81 9.45 -12.93
N GLU A 61 19.20 8.31 -13.28
CA GLU A 61 19.75 7.37 -14.28
C GLU A 61 19.68 7.91 -15.72
N ASN A 62 18.80 8.88 -15.99
CA ASN A 62 18.63 9.48 -17.31
C ASN A 62 19.44 10.79 -17.53
N ASN A 63 20.29 11.19 -16.56
CA ASN A 63 21.18 12.36 -16.63
C ASN A 63 22.65 11.95 -16.57
#